data_AF-A0A2U3JX11-F1
#
_entry.id   AF-A0A2U3JX11-F1
#
_cell.length_a   1.000
_cell.length_b   1.000
_cell.length_c   1.000
_cell.angle_alpha   90.00
_cell.angle_beta   90.00
_cell.angle_gamma   90.00
#
_symmetry.space_group_name_H-M   'P 1'
#
loop_
_entity.id
_entity.type
_entity.pdbx_description
1 polymer ?
#
loop_
_entity_poly.entity_id
_entity_poly.type
_entity_poly.pdbx_seq_one_letter_code
_entity_poly.pdbx_strand_id
1 'polypeptide(L)'
;MSYVLTFANTHTAIFAEKALLQAGYSVGVMPLPSSIKAGCGIALRVADYIASNALLKENNIIVSTIYQTSANSLGTEYSKVTLDEL
;
A
#
# COMPACT_ATOMS: atom_id res chain seq x y z
N MET A 1 -3.03 -6.21 -11.87
CA MET A 1 -3.75 -6.04 -10.58
C MET A 1 -3.11 -4.88 -9.83
N SER A 2 -3.84 -4.21 -8.94
CA SER A 2 -3.27 -3.14 -8.13
C SER A 2 -3.56 -3.39 -6.66
N TYR A 3 -2.60 -3.02 -5.82
CA TYR A 3 -2.68 -3.17 -4.39
C TYR A 3 -2.49 -1.82 -3.72
N VAL A 4 -3.09 -1.66 -2.55
CA VAL A 4 -2.97 -0.45 -1.73
C VAL A 4 -2.34 -0.81 -0.40
N LEU A 5 -1.22 -0.16 -0.10
CA LEU A 5 -0.47 -0.24 1.14
C LEU A 5 -0.90 0.91 2.04
N THR A 6 -1.22 0.60 3.29
CA THR A 6 -1.55 1.59 4.33
C THR A 6 -0.48 1.62 5.41
N PHE A 7 -0.40 2.74 6.13
CA PHE A 7 0.66 3.01 7.08
C PHE A 7 0.11 3.60 8.38
N ALA A 8 0.92 3.59 9.44
CA ALA A 8 0.50 4.13 10.73
C ALA A 8 0.34 5.65 10.72
N ASN A 9 1.14 6.35 9.90
CA ASN A 9 1.12 7.81 9.78
C ASN A 9 1.65 8.25 8.40
N THR A 10 1.45 9.53 8.07
CA THR A 10 1.84 10.12 6.78
C THR A 10 3.35 10.08 6.54
N HIS A 11 4.16 10.23 7.60
CA HIS A 11 5.62 10.22 7.49
C HIS A 11 6.14 8.85 7.00
N THR A 12 5.64 7.75 7.56
CA THR A 12 5.98 6.40 7.11
C THR A 12 5.57 6.16 5.66
N ALA A 13 4.39 6.66 5.24
CA ALA A 13 3.93 6.53 3.85
C ALA A 13 4.84 7.28 2.86
N ILE A 14 5.30 8.49 3.21
CA ILE A 14 6.22 9.27 2.36
C ILE A 14 7.59 8.58 2.25
N PHE A 15 8.10 8.03 3.35
CA PHE A 15 9.35 7.27 3.30
C PHE A 15 9.23 5.97 2.51
N ALA A 16 8.10 5.28 2.62
CA ALA A 16 7.83 4.09 1.81
C ALA A 16 7.82 4.42 0.32
N GLU A 17 7.18 5.52 -0.08
CA GLU A 17 7.14 5.97 -1.47
C GLU A 17 8.55 6.24 -1.99
N LYS A 18 9.34 7.03 -1.24
CA LYS A 18 10.73 7.33 -1.62
C LYS A 18 11.59 6.08 -1.78
N ALA A 19 11.50 5.14 -0.84
CA ALA A 19 12.26 3.90 -0.89
C ALA A 19 11.91 3.07 -2.13
N LEU A 20 10.61 2.94 -2.43
CA LEU A 20 10.13 2.22 -3.62
C LEU A 20 10.57 2.90 -4.92
N LEU A 21 10.44 4.22 -5.02
CA LEU A 21 10.87 4.98 -6.20
C LEU A 21 12.38 4.87 -6.43
N GLN A 22 13.20 4.96 -5.37
CA GLN A 22 14.65 4.82 -5.45
C GLN A 22 15.08 3.42 -5.90
N ALA A 23 14.31 2.40 -5.54
CA ALA A 23 14.52 1.02 -5.98
C ALA A 23 13.94 0.73 -7.38
N GLY A 24 13.38 1.73 -8.07
CA GLY A 24 12.84 1.59 -9.43
C GLY A 24 11.44 1.02 -9.52
N TYR A 25 10.71 0.93 -8.41
CA TYR A 25 9.34 0.42 -8.38
C TYR A 25 8.37 1.49 -8.86
N SER A 26 7.35 1.07 -9.62
CA SER A 26 6.21 1.93 -9.94
C SER A 26 5.28 2.00 -8.73
N VAL A 27 5.22 3.18 -8.10
CA VAL A 27 4.35 3.48 -6.96
C VAL A 27 3.63 4.79 -7.19
N GLY A 28 2.37 4.86 -6.73
CA GLY A 28 1.58 6.10 -6.76
C GLY A 28 1.02 6.44 -5.39
N VAL A 29 1.17 7.69 -4.96
CA VAL A 29 0.51 8.21 -3.76
C VAL A 29 -0.95 8.51 -4.06
N MET A 30 -1.84 8.17 -3.14
CA MET A 30 -3.25 8.54 -3.21
C MET A 30 -3.80 8.91 -1.83
N PRO A 31 -4.88 9.71 -1.75
CA PRO A 31 -5.65 9.85 -0.53
C PRO A 31 -6.15 8.50 -0.06
N LEU A 32 -6.26 8.31 1.26
CA LEU A 32 -6.83 7.10 1.81
C LEU A 32 -8.30 6.97 1.37
N PRO A 33 -8.70 5.86 0.71
CA PRO A 33 -10.09 5.64 0.34
C PRO A 33 -11.01 5.70 1.56
N SER A 34 -12.20 6.31 1.41
CA SER A 34 -13.18 6.45 2.49
C SER A 34 -13.68 5.11 3.05
N SER A 35 -13.58 4.04 2.27
CA SER A 35 -13.90 2.67 2.66
C SER A 35 -12.81 2.00 3.53
N ILE A 36 -11.61 2.60 3.62
CA ILE A 36 -10.50 2.10 4.43
C ILE A 36 -10.33 2.96 5.68
N LYS A 37 -10.38 2.33 6.86
CA LYS A 37 -10.05 2.98 8.13
C LYS A 37 -8.56 2.79 8.45
N ALA A 38 -7.75 3.82 8.23
CA ALA A 38 -6.34 3.87 8.61
C ALA A 38 -5.95 5.29 9.08
N GLY A 39 -4.91 5.40 9.91
CA GLY A 39 -4.56 6.65 10.61
C GLY A 39 -3.81 7.70 9.79
N CYS A 40 -3.39 7.40 8.56
CA CYS A 40 -2.33 8.15 7.86
C CYS A 40 -2.77 9.12 6.75
N GLY A 41 -4.07 9.21 6.44
CA GLY A 41 -4.64 10.14 5.42
C GLY A 41 -4.25 9.86 3.96
N ILE A 42 -3.12 9.18 3.72
CA ILE A 42 -2.62 8.78 2.40
C ILE A 42 -2.28 7.29 2.36
N ALA A 43 -2.27 6.70 1.17
CA ALA A 43 -1.89 5.32 0.92
C ALA A 43 -1.03 5.23 -0.34
N LEU A 44 -0.32 4.10 -0.50
CA LEU A 44 0.48 3.84 -1.70
C LEU A 44 -0.15 2.78 -2.55
N ARG A 45 -0.27 3.04 -3.84
CA ARG A 45 -0.70 2.07 -4.85
C ARG A 45 0.52 1.43 -5.51
N VAL A 46 0.56 0.10 -5.52
CA VAL A 46 1.64 -0.68 -6.13
C VAL A 46 1.08 -1.79 -7.02
N ALA A 47 1.86 -2.22 -8.01
CA ALA A 47 1.49 -3.34 -8.88
C ALA A 47 1.80 -4.71 -8.25
N ASP A 48 2.94 -4.81 -7.56
CA ASP A 48 3.41 -6.01 -6.89
C ASP A 48 3.60 -5.71 -5.40
N TYR A 49 2.64 -6.16 -4.59
CA TYR A 49 2.70 -5.94 -3.14
C TYR A 49 3.73 -6.81 -2.44
N ILE A 50 4.09 -7.98 -3.00
CA ILE A 50 5.01 -8.92 -2.38
C ILE A 50 6.42 -8.32 -2.43
N ALA A 51 6.87 -7.97 -3.63
CA ALA A 51 8.18 -7.35 -3.83
C ALA A 51 8.26 -5.98 -3.14
N SER A 52 7.21 -5.17 -3.22
CA SER A 52 7.16 -3.88 -2.52
C SER A 52 7.25 -4.05 -1.00
N ASN A 53 6.49 -4.97 -0.40
CA ASN A 53 6.49 -5.18 1.04
C ASN A 53 7.82 -5.78 1.52
N ALA A 54 8.44 -6.67 0.75
CA ALA A 54 9.77 -7.21 1.04
C ALA A 54 10.81 -6.09 1.10
N LEU A 55 10.88 -5.24 0.07
CA LEU A 55 11.80 -4.11 0.02
C LEU A 55 11.57 -3.12 1.16
N LEU A 56 10.31 -2.79 1.46
CA LEU A 56 9.97 -1.91 2.58
C LEU A 56 10.41 -2.49 3.92
N LYS A 57 10.22 -3.80 4.13
CA LYS A 57 10.65 -4.51 5.33
C LYS A 57 12.18 -4.49 5.48
N GLU A 58 12.93 -4.69 4.40
CA GLU A 58 14.40 -4.57 4.39
C GLU A 58 14.88 -3.16 4.78
N ASN A 59 14.08 -2.14 4.47
CA ASN A 59 14.33 -0.74 4.85
C ASN A 59 13.76 -0.35 6.22
N ASN A 60 13.31 -1.32 7.04
CA ASN A 60 12.67 -1.09 8.35
C ASN A 60 11.38 -0.24 8.27
N ILE A 61 10.66 -0.30 7.15
CA ILE A 61 9.40 0.40 6.92
C ILE A 61 8.25 -0.60 7.05
N ILE A 62 7.38 -0.38 8.04
CA ILE A 62 6.28 -1.29 8.36
C ILE A 62 5.01 -0.86 7.60
N VAL A 63 4.48 -1.78 6.79
CA VAL A 63 3.15 -1.67 6.19
C VAL A 63 2.10 -2.12 7.20
N SER A 64 1.04 -1.33 7.42
CA SER A 64 -0.01 -1.65 8.38
C SER A 64 -1.03 -2.64 7.83
N THR A 65 -1.48 -2.46 6.59
CA THR A 65 -2.42 -3.38 5.92
C THR A 65 -2.27 -3.26 4.41
N ILE A 66 -2.37 -4.39 3.73
CA ILE A 66 -2.36 -4.51 2.28
C ILE A 66 -3.77 -4.82 1.81
N TYR A 67 -4.24 -4.08 0.81
CA TYR A 67 -5.54 -4.28 0.18
C TYR A 67 -5.34 -4.62 -1.29
N GLN A 68 -6.00 -5.67 -1.76
CA GLN A 68 -6.20 -5.91 -3.18
C GLN A 68 -7.33 -5.00 -3.69
N THR A 69 -7.14 -4.42 -4.87
CA THR A 69 -8.18 -3.61 -5.52
C THR A 69 -8.90 -4.40 -6.61
N SER A 70 -10.22 -4.31 -6.62
CA SER A 70 -11.10 -4.83 -7.67
C SER A 70 -12.02 -3.70 -8.15
N ALA A 71 -12.35 -3.68 -9.44
CA ALA A 71 -13.35 -2.76 -9.97
C ALA A 71 -14.73 -3.41 -9.91
N ASN A 72 -15.74 -2.66 -9.47
CA ASN A 72 -17.14 -3.06 -9.50
C ASN A 72 -18.02 -1.92 -10.06
N SER A 73 -19.33 -2.15 -10.15
CA SER A 73 -20.29 -1.19 -10.71
C SER A 73 -20.39 0.13 -9.93
N LEU A 74 -19.88 0.19 -8.69
CA LEU A 74 -19.97 1.33 -7.77
C LEU A 74 -18.62 2.02 -7.55
N GLY A 75 -17.52 1.49 -8.10
CA GLY A 75 -16.18 2.05 -7.97
C GLY A 75 -15.11 1.00 -7.72
N THR A 76 -14.13 1.36 -6.88
CA THR A 76 -13.07 0.44 -6.46
C THR A 76 -13.41 -0.19 -5.11
N GLU A 77 -13.38 -1.51 -5.06
CA GLU A 77 -13.48 -2.29 -3.84
C GLU A 77 -12.08 -2.66 -3.33
N TYR A 78 -11.94 -2.72 -2.01
CA TYR A 78 -10.67 -2.95 -1.32
C TYR A 78 -10.80 -4.13 -0.37
N SER A 79 -10.16 -5.24 -0.71
CA SER A 79 -10.20 -6.48 0.07
C SER A 79 -8.87 -6.69 0.77
N LYS A 80 -8.86 -6.87 2.09
CA LYS A 80 -7.63 -7.11 2.85
C LYS A 80 -6.95 -8.38 2.38
N VAL A 81 -5.65 -8.30 2.14
CA VAL A 81 -4.80 -9.48 1.91
C VAL A 81 -4.46 -10.05 3.28
N THR A 82 -4.94 -11.26 3.57
CA THR A 82 -4.52 -12.05 4.73
C THR A 82 -3.19 -12.72 4.39
N LEU A 83 -2.15 -12.37 5.15
CA LEU A 83 -0.79 -12.90 5.00
C LEU A 83 -0.63 -14.34 5.56
N ASP A 84 -1.69 -15.16 5.52
CA ASP A 84 -1.67 -16.54 6.06
C ASP A 84 -1.00 -17.54 5.08
N GLU A 85 -0.57 -17.10 3.90
CA GLU A 85 0.04 -17.94 2.86
C GLU A 85 1.26 -17.29 2.19
N LEU A 86 2.21 -16.76 2.98
CA LEU A 86 3.57 -16.43 2.52
C LEU A 86 4.63 -17.03 3.44
#